data_AF-A0A965WY56-F1
#
_entry.id   AF-A0A965WY56-F1
#
_cell.length_a   1.000
_cell.length_b   1.000
_cell.length_c   1.000
_cell.angle_alpha   90.00
_cell.angle_beta   90.00
_cell.angle_gamma   90.00
#
_symmetry.space_group_name_H-M   'P 1'
#
loop_
_entity.id
_entity.type
_entity.pdbx_description
1 polymer ?
#
loop_
_entity_poly.entity_id
_entity_poly.type
_entity_poly.pdbx_seq_one_letter_code
_entity_poly.pdbx_strand_id
1 'polypeptide(L)' 'MSRIIPVFIPHLGCTHRCVFCDQNAIAAPQAPSAREVRELIEQALPMAQGGEVAFYGGSFTA' A
#
# COMPACT_ATOMS: atom_id res chain seq x y z
N MET A 1 -4.63 -18.32 -11.55
CA MET A 1 -3.55 -17.68 -10.78
C MET A 1 -4.19 -16.53 -10.03
N SER A 2 -4.20 -16.57 -8.69
CA SER A 2 -4.62 -15.41 -7.89
C SER A 2 -3.74 -14.21 -8.24
N ARG A 3 -4.35 -13.05 -8.48
CA ARG A 3 -3.65 -11.79 -8.77
C ARG A 3 -3.67 -10.91 -7.53
N ILE A 4 -2.54 -10.28 -7.24
CA ILE A 4 -2.45 -9.36 -6.11
C ILE A 4 -2.90 -7.97 -6.59
N ILE A 5 -3.78 -7.33 -5.83
CA ILE A 5 -4.12 -5.91 -5.93
C ILE A 5 -3.23 -5.17 -4.90
N PRO A 6 -2.15 -4.49 -5.32
CA PRO A 6 -1.26 -3.84 -4.39
C PRO A 6 -1.81 -2.49 -3.93
N VAL A 7 -1.80 -2.25 -2.62
CA VAL A 7 -2.14 -0.97 -2.01
C VAL A 7 -0.92 -0.45 -1.24
N PHE A 8 -0.38 0.70 -1.64
CA PHE A 8 0.77 1.30 -0.97
C PHE A 8 0.32 2.29 0.09
N ILE A 9 0.74 2.10 1.33
CA ILE A 9 0.51 3.00 2.46
C ILE A 9 1.89 3.51 2.93
N PRO A 10 2.20 4.80 2.73
CA PRO A 10 3.47 5.36 3.14
C PRO A 10 3.55 5.53 4.66
N HIS A 11 4.76 5.30 5.20
CA HIS A 11 5.37 5.71 6.47
C HIS A 11 4.52 6.25 7.65
N LEU A 12 3.30 5.77 7.88
CA LEU A 12 2.51 6.08 9.07
C LEU A 12 3.04 5.30 10.28
N GLY A 13 4.22 5.68 10.80
CA GLY A 13 4.66 5.23 12.14
C GLY A 13 6.07 4.67 12.27
N CYS A 14 6.78 4.37 11.17
CA CYS A 14 8.17 3.93 11.32
C CYS A 14 9.08 5.13 11.69
N THR A 15 9.77 5.05 12.82
CA THR A 15 10.72 6.08 13.30
C THR A 15 12.16 5.74 12.91
N HIS A 16 12.37 4.59 12.27
CA HIS A 16 13.70 4.08 11.95
C HIS A 16 14.26 4.71 10.68
N ARG A 17 15.55 5.03 10.71
CA ARG A 17 16.34 5.44 9.54
C ARG A 17 17.25 4.30 9.11
N CYS A 18 16.68 3.30 8.46
CA CYS A 18 17.44 2.13 8.01
C CYS A 18 18.43 2.54 6.91
N VAL A 19 19.65 1.97 6.92
CA VAL A 19 20.68 2.26 5.90
C VAL A 19 20.27 1.88 4.47
N PHE A 20 19.26 1.02 4.33
CA PHE A 20 18.74 0.50 3.07
C PHE A 20 17.34 1.04 2.71
N CYS A 21 16.76 1.92 3.53
CA CYS A 21 15.40 2.40 3.34
C CYS A 21 15.34 3.93 3.48
N ASP A 22 15.07 4.63 2.38
CA ASP A 22 14.75 6.06 2.40
C ASP A 22 13.32 6.27 1.87
N GLN A 23 12.35 6.11 2.77
CA GLN A 23 10.94 6.30 2.44
C GLN A 23 10.59 7.76 2.10
N ASN A 24 11.40 8.76 2.47
CA ASN A 24 11.17 10.12 1.97
C ASN A 24 11.43 10.22 0.47
N ALA A 25 12.38 9.43 -0.04
CA ALA A 25 12.71 9.38 -1.45
C ALA A 25 11.77 8.46 -2.27
N ILE A 26 11.30 7.35 -1.69
CA ILE A 26 10.59 6.30 -2.46
C ILE A 26 9.10 6.13 -2.14
N ALA A 27 8.60 6.69 -1.04
CA ALA A 27 7.19 6.53 -0.66
C ALA A 27 6.34 7.72 -1.13
N ALA A 28 5.03 7.49 -1.30
CA ALA A 28 4.09 8.56 -1.53
C ALA A 28 4.02 9.50 -0.29
N PRO A 29 3.77 10.79 -0.46
CA PRO A 29 3.75 11.74 0.65
C PRO A 29 2.54 11.57 1.58
N GLN A 30 1.46 10.93 1.12
CA GLN A 30 0.22 10.76 1.87
C GLN A 30 -0.36 9.36 1.65
N ALA A 31 -0.96 8.82 2.70
CA ALA A 31 -1.70 7.57 2.61
C ALA A 31 -3.02 7.78 1.87
N PRO A 32 -3.44 6.82 1.03
CA PRO A 32 -4.76 6.88 0.42
C PRO A 32 -5.84 6.79 1.52
N SER A 33 -6.89 7.56 1.34
CA SER A 33 -8.10 7.43 2.15
C SER A 33 -8.75 6.06 1.94
N ALA A 34 -9.56 5.63 2.91
CA ALA A 34 -10.34 4.40 2.78
C ALA A 34 -11.24 4.38 1.52
N ARG A 35 -11.69 5.56 1.06
CA ARG A 35 -12.47 5.71 -0.17
C ARG A 35 -11.62 5.41 -1.40
N GLU A 36 -10.43 6.02 -1.50
CA GLU A 36 -9.51 5.80 -2.61
C GLU A 36 -9.05 4.34 -2.68
N VAL A 37 -8.81 3.70 -1.53
CA VAL A 37 -8.48 2.26 -1.48
C VAL A 37 -9.64 1.41 -2.00
N ARG A 38 -10.88 1.72 -1.62
CA ARG A 38 -12.07 1.02 -2.11
C ARG A 38 -12.21 1.16 -3.62
N GLU A 39 -12.12 2.38 -4.13
CA GLU A 39 -12.23 2.68 -5.56
C GLU A 39 -11.16 1.92 -6.36
N LEU A 40 -9.93 1.87 -5.87
CA LEU A 40 -8.84 1.10 -6.48
C LEU A 40 -9.14 -0.41 -6.52
N ILE A 41 -9.64 -0.99 -5.42
CA ILE A 41 -9.99 -2.41 -5.38
C ILE A 41 -11.15 -2.71 -6.34
N GLU A 42 -12.20 -1.90 -6.34
CA GLU A 42 -13.37 -2.07 -7.22
C GLU A 42 -12.98 -2.00 -8.70
N GLN A 43 -12.06 -1.11 -9.07
CA GLN A 43 -11.54 -1.00 -10.44
C GLN A 43 -10.68 -2.20 -10.84
N ALA A 44 -9.88 -2.74 -9.91
CA ALA A 44 -8.98 -3.85 -10.19
C ALA A 44 -9.67 -5.23 -10.10
N LEU A 45 -10.76 -5.34 -9.33
CA LEU A 45 -11.45 -6.60 -9.04
C LEU A 45 -11.89 -7.39 -10.29
N PRO A 46 -12.45 -6.77 -11.35
CA PRO A 46 -12.80 -7.49 -12.58
C PRO A 46 -11.61 -8.18 -13.24
N MET A 47 -10.42 -7.59 -13.12
CA MET A 47 -9.18 -8.14 -13.67
C MET A 47 -8.47 -9.11 -12.73
N ALA A 48 -8.78 -9.07 -11.44
CA ALA A 48 -8.11 -9.87 -10.41
C ALA A 48 -8.62 -11.32 -10.33
N GLN A 49 -9.80 -11.62 -10.88
CA GLN A 49 -10.38 -12.98 -10.96
C GLN A 49 -10.39 -13.73 -9.59
N GLY A 50 -10.81 -13.05 -8.52
CA GLY A 50 -10.77 -13.61 -7.16
C GLY A 50 -9.39 -13.50 -6.49
N GLY A 51 -8.71 -12.38 -6.74
CA GLY A 51 -7.37 -12.09 -6.24
C GLY A 51 -7.29 -11.61 -4.79
N GLU A 52 -6.07 -11.47 -4.29
CA GLU A 52 -5.77 -11.01 -2.93
C GLU A 52 -5.45 -9.51 -2.90
N VAL A 53 -5.82 -8.83 -1.83
CA VAL A 53 -5.39 -7.45 -1.59
C VAL A 53 -4.18 -7.49 -0.67
N ALA A 54 -3.09 -6.85 -1.08
CA ALA A 54 -1.86 -6.77 -0.28
C ALA A 54 -1.51 -5.31 0.01
N PHE A 55 -1.33 -4.99 1.29
CA PHE A 55 -0.89 -3.69 1.75
C PHE A 55 0.64 -3.66 1.87
N TYR A 56 1.27 -2.69 1.22
CA TYR A 56 2.72 -2.49 1.20
C TYR A 56 3.05 -1.14 1.83
N GLY A 57 4.13 -1.06 2.62
CA GLY A 57 4.45 0.16 3.35
C GLY A 57 5.41 -0.05 4.51
N GLY A 58 5.65 1.02 5.28
CA GLY A 58 6.34 0.94 6.57
C GLY A 58 5.49 0.23 7.64
N SER A 59 5.97 0.20 8.90
CA SER A 59 5.21 -0.39 10.02
C SER A 59 3.79 0.20 10.09
N PHE A 60 2.76 -0.64 9.94
CA PHE A 60 1.34 -0.26 10.06
C PHE A 60 0.87 -0.18 11.51
N THR A 61 1.71 -0.62 12.44
CA THR A 61 1.48 -0.61 13.89
C THR A 61 2.49 0.38 14.48
N ALA A 62 2.06 1.62 14.68
CA ALA A 62 2.72 2.53 15.60
C ALA A 62 2.29 2.21 17.03
#